data_AF-A0A925TBW2-F1
#
_entry.id   AF-A0A925TBW2-F1
#
_cell.length_a   1.000
_cell.length_b   1.000
_cell.length_c   1.000
_cell.angle_alpha   90.00
_cell.angle_beta   90.00
_cell.angle_gamma   90.00
#
_symmetry.space_group_name_H-M   'P 1'
#
loop_
_entity.id
_entity.type
_entity.pdbx_description
1 polymer ?
#
loop_
_entity_poly.entity_id
_entity_poly.type
_entity_poly.pdbx_seq_one_letter_code
_entity_poly.pdbx_strand_id
1 'polypeptide(L)' 'MPISQAASRIPAGHPEGYLEAFAQLYTDIAELIAAKMEGREPEPFAKLVPQAADGIRGVRFIEAAVKSSAANGAWTDM' A
#
# COMPACT_ATOMS: atom_id res chain seq x y z
N MET A 1 6.82 -8.76 -17.09
CA MET A 1 5.54 -8.12 -17.47
C MET A 1 5.55 -6.68 -16.97
N PRO A 2 5.02 -5.70 -17.71
CA PRO A 2 4.85 -4.34 -17.17
C PRO A 2 3.87 -4.35 -15.99
N ILE A 3 4.09 -3.48 -14.99
CA ILE A 3 3.31 -3.44 -13.73
C ILE A 3 1.80 -3.32 -14.00
N SER A 4 1.40 -2.56 -15.02
CA SER A 4 -0.01 -2.41 -15.38
C SER A 4 -0.67 -3.73 -15.78
N GLN A 5 0.02 -4.61 -16.49
CA GLN A 5 -0.53 -5.92 -16.88
C GLN A 5 -0.65 -6.88 -15.70
N ALA A 6 0.21 -6.76 -14.70
CA ALA A 6 0.12 -7.57 -13.48
C ALA A 6 -1.06 -7.16 -12.59
N ALA A 7 -1.48 -5.89 -12.67
CA ALA A 7 -2.56 -5.34 -11.87
C ALA A 7 -3.95 -5.40 -12.55
N SER A 8 -4.00 -5.53 -13.88
CA SER A 8 -5.25 -5.61 -14.64
C SER A 8 -5.78 -7.05 -14.73
N ARG A 9 -7.07 -7.21 -14.45
CA ARG A 9 -7.79 -8.49 -14.47
C ARG A 9 -8.72 -8.62 -15.67
N ILE A 10 -9.06 -7.50 -16.32
CA ILE A 10 -9.99 -7.44 -17.45
C ILE A 10 -9.40 -6.68 -18.64
N PRO A 11 -9.88 -6.93 -19.88
CA PRO A 11 -9.35 -6.26 -21.07
C PRO A 11 -9.55 -4.75 -21.04
N ALA A 12 -8.63 -4.03 -21.68
CA ALA A 12 -8.72 -2.58 -21.84
C ALA A 12 -10.10 -2.14 -22.36
N GLY A 13 -10.65 -1.09 -21.76
CA GLY A 13 -12.00 -0.60 -22.04
C GLY A 13 -13.07 -1.11 -21.07
N HIS A 14 -12.78 -2.10 -20.23
CA HIS A 14 -13.66 -2.50 -19.13
C HIS A 14 -13.22 -1.82 -17.83
N PRO A 15 -14.15 -1.22 -17.06
CA PRO A 15 -13.79 -0.45 -15.89
C PRO A 15 -13.37 -1.37 -14.73
N GLU A 16 -12.19 -1.09 -14.19
CA GLU A 16 -11.76 -1.53 -12.86
C GLU A 16 -11.82 -0.33 -11.91
N GLY A 17 -11.91 -0.58 -10.61
CA GLY A 17 -11.97 0.48 -9.63
C GLY A 17 -11.57 0.03 -8.23
N TYR A 18 -12.31 0.53 -7.25
CA TYR A 18 -11.96 0.39 -5.85
C TYR A 18 -11.83 -1.08 -5.39
N LEU A 19 -12.74 -1.95 -5.84
CA LEU A 19 -12.74 -3.36 -5.45
C LEU A 19 -11.54 -4.09 -6.04
N GLU A 20 -11.22 -3.84 -7.31
CA GLU A 20 -10.07 -4.45 -7.99
C GLU A 20 -8.75 -3.96 -7.37
N ALA A 21 -8.67 -2.69 -6.97
CA ALA A 21 -7.51 -2.16 -6.27
C ALA A 21 -7.29 -2.84 -4.90
N PHE A 22 -8.36 -3.05 -4.13
CA PHE A 22 -8.26 -3.81 -2.88
C PHE A 22 -7.93 -5.28 -3.12
N ALA A 23 -8.53 -5.90 -4.14
CA ALA A 23 -8.18 -7.26 -4.52
C ALA A 23 -6.69 -7.39 -4.86
N GLN A 24 -6.12 -6.40 -5.57
CA GLN A 24 -4.68 -6.35 -5.85
C GLN A 24 -3.85 -6.31 -4.57
N LEU A 25 -4.19 -5.44 -3.62
CA LEU A 25 -3.50 -5.36 -2.33
C LEU A 25 -3.49 -6.72 -1.61
N TYR A 26 -4.63 -7.40 -1.55
CA TYR A 26 -4.72 -8.72 -0.91
C TYR A 26 -3.97 -9.81 -1.68
N THR A 27 -3.99 -9.80 -3.01
CA THR A 27 -3.22 -10.73 -3.85
C THR A 27 -1.72 -10.58 -3.58
N ASP A 28 -1.21 -9.36 -3.53
CA ASP A 28 0.21 -9.09 -3.29
C ASP A 28 0.62 -9.50 -1.87
N ILE A 29 -0.22 -9.23 -0.86
CA ILE A 29 0.01 -9.69 0.52
C ILE A 29 0.05 -11.23 0.58
N ALA A 30 -0.87 -11.91 -0.10
CA ALA A 30 -0.91 -13.37 -0.12
C ALA A 30 0.36 -13.96 -0.76
N GLU A 31 0.87 -13.35 -1.82
CA GLU A 31 2.12 -13.71 -2.47
C GLU A 31 3.32 -13.56 -1.51
N LEU A 32 3.41 -12.47 -0.75
CA LEU A 32 4.46 -12.29 0.26
C LEU A 32 4.41 -13.37 1.34
N ILE A 33 3.21 -13.76 1.78
CA ILE A 33 3.02 -14.82 2.78
C ILE A 33 3.44 -16.18 2.21
N ALA A 34 2.96 -16.52 1.02
CA ALA A 34 3.25 -17.79 0.36
C ALA A 34 4.76 -17.94 0.10
N ALA A 35 5.41 -16.91 -0.45
CA ALA A 35 6.84 -16.93 -0.72
C ALA A 35 7.67 -17.18 0.56
N LYS A 36 7.28 -16.55 1.66
CA LYS A 36 7.90 -16.77 2.97
C LYS A 36 7.71 -18.20 3.48
N MET A 37 6.52 -18.77 3.33
CA MET A 37 6.24 -20.15 3.74
C MET A 37 7.01 -21.18 2.91
N GLU A 38 7.20 -20.89 1.63
CA GLU A 38 7.91 -21.74 0.66
C GLU A 38 9.43 -21.53 0.67
N GLY A 39 9.94 -20.51 1.36
CA GLY A 39 11.37 -20.18 1.38
C GLY A 39 11.90 -19.64 0.04
N ARG A 40 11.03 -19.03 -0.77
CA ARG A 40 11.39 -18.41 -2.05
C ARG A 40 11.32 -16.89 -1.96
N GLU A 41 11.99 -16.21 -2.89
CA GLU A 41 11.78 -14.79 -3.10
C GLU A 41 10.36 -14.53 -3.61
N PRO A 42 9.63 -13.55 -3.06
CA PRO A 42 8.34 -13.17 -3.62
C PRO A 42 8.52 -12.41 -4.92
N GLU A 43 7.47 -12.43 -5.73
CA GLU A 43 7.38 -11.62 -6.95
C GLU A 43 7.76 -10.16 -6.65
N PRO A 44 8.64 -9.52 -7.45
CA PRO A 44 9.13 -8.17 -7.17
C PRO A 44 8.02 -7.13 -6.96
N PHE A 45 6.89 -7.29 -7.65
CA PHE A 45 5.77 -6.37 -7.62
C PHE A 45 4.96 -6.48 -6.32
N ALA A 46 4.87 -7.68 -5.75
CA ALA A 46 4.17 -7.91 -4.48
C ALA A 46 4.84 -7.17 -3.31
N LYS A 47 6.12 -6.81 -3.45
CA LYS A 47 6.88 -6.03 -2.46
C LYS A 47 6.45 -4.55 -2.39
N LEU A 48 5.59 -4.08 -3.31
CA LEU A 48 5.12 -2.69 -3.35
C LEU A 48 3.94 -2.40 -2.41
N VAL A 49 3.45 -3.39 -1.67
CA VAL A 49 2.41 -3.18 -0.66
C VAL A 49 2.91 -2.26 0.47
N PRO A 50 2.02 -1.46 1.09
CA PRO A 50 2.38 -0.66 2.24
C PRO A 50 3.00 -1.51 3.35
N GLN A 51 4.11 -1.02 3.89
CA GLN A 51 4.86 -1.65 4.97
C GLN A 51 4.47 -1.05 6.32
N ALA A 52 4.87 -1.71 7.40
CA ALA A 52 4.64 -1.21 8.76
C ALA A 52 5.20 0.21 8.97
N ALA A 53 6.33 0.54 8.34
CA ALA A 53 6.91 1.88 8.36
C ALA A 53 5.97 2.95 7.77
N ASP A 54 5.17 2.61 6.76
CA ASP A 54 4.18 3.51 6.16
C ASP A 54 3.05 3.79 7.15
N GLY A 55 2.60 2.77 7.87
CA GLY A 55 1.64 2.90 8.97
C GLY A 55 2.15 3.80 10.09
N ILE A 56 3.42 3.62 10.52
CA ILE A 56 4.05 4.48 11.53
C ILE A 56 4.10 5.93 11.07
N ARG A 57 4.49 6.17 9.81
CA ARG A 57 4.48 7.53 9.23
C ARG A 57 3.08 8.14 9.24
N GLY A 58 2.04 7.36 8.93
CA GLY A 58 0.65 7.80 8.99
C GLY A 58 0.21 8.23 10.39
N VAL A 59 0.55 7.44 11.42
CA VAL A 59 0.23 7.78 12.81
C VAL A 59 0.97 9.05 13.27
N ARG A 60 2.25 9.19 12.94
CA ARG A 60 3.04 10.41 13.24
C ARG A 60 2.47 11.64 12.57
N PHE A 61 2.03 11.51 11.32
CA PHE A 61 1.36 12.59 10.60
C PHE A 61 0.09 13.05 11.33
N ILE A 62 -0.74 12.10 11.79
CA ILE A 62 -1.97 12.42 12.56
C ILE A 62 -1.60 13.15 13.85
N GLU A 63 -0.59 12.68 14.58
CA GLU A 63 -0.11 13.33 15.81
C GLU A 63 0.37 14.76 15.55
N ALA A 64 1.19 14.97 14.53
CA ALA A 64 1.68 16.29 14.13
C ALA A 64 0.53 17.23 13.73
N ALA A 65 -0.47 16.74 12.99
CA ALA A 65 -1.65 17.51 12.63
C ALA A 65 -2.46 17.94 13.86
N VAL A 66 -2.65 17.05 14.84
CA VAL A 66 -3.33 17.36 16.10
C VAL A 66 -2.55 18.41 16.91
N LYS A 67 -1.22 18.26 17.01
CA LYS A 67 -0.35 19.22 17.69
C LYS A 67 -0.38 20.60 17.02
N SER A 68 -0.34 20.65 15.69
CA SER A 68 -0.46 21.89 14.92
C SER A 68 -1.80 22.58 15.19
N SER A 69 -2.90 21.83 15.17
CA SER A 69 -4.25 22.34 15.47
C SER A 69 -4.33 22.96 16.88
N ALA A 70 -3.79 22.27 17.89
CA ALA A 70 -3.73 22.78 19.26
C ALA A 70 -2.87 24.06 19.39
N ALA A 71 -1.90 24.23 18.50
CA ALA A 71 -1.05 25.42 18.39
C ALA A 71 -1.57 26.45 17.38
N ASN A 72 -2.89 26.47 17.11
CA ASN A 72 -3.54 27.40 16.18
C ASN A 72 -2.96 27.38 14.76
N GLY A 73 -2.63 26.18 14.27
CA GLY A 73 -2.09 25.96 12.92
C GLY A 73 -0.60 26.23 12.77
N ALA A 74 0.18 26.28 13.86
CA ALA A 74 1.63 26.43 13.78
C ALA A 74 2.29 25.21 13.10
N TRP A 75 3.38 25.46 12.37
CA TRP A 75 4.23 24.39 11.83
C TRP A 75 4.84 23.56 12.97
N THR A 76 4.88 22.25 12.79
CA THR A 76 5.54 21.30 13.70
C THR A 76 6.22 20.20 12.89
N ASP A 77 7.29 19.65 13.45
CA ASP A 77 7.93 18.46 12.91
C ASP A 77 7.05 17.23 13.02
N MET A 78 7.33 16.23 12.17
CA MET A 78 6.73 14.89 12.12
C MET A 78 7.74 13.81 12.52
#